data_AF-A0A3D5E7E8-F1
#
_entry.id   AF-A0A3D5E7E8-F1
#
_cell.length_a   1.000
_cell.length_b   1.000
_cell.length_c   1.000
_cell.angle_alpha   90.00
_cell.angle_beta   90.00
_cell.angle_gamma   90.00
#
_symmetry.space_group_name_H-M   'P 1'
#
loop_
_entity.id
_entity.type
_entity.pdbx_description
1 polymer ?
#
loop_
_entity_poly.entity_id
_entity_poly.type
_entity_poly.pdbx_seq_one_letter_code
_entity_poly.pdbx_strand_id
1 'polypeptide(L)'
;MILSELDAVYAADKFIDYFSNTGRIDEYLRNVKLDRMAQLPVPLFGMGPEDDLFTDFDMHPNDMDIKIYQAGEKNGFSNEYFNERLEITTSHAIEKSVPGKALKWIVKETNTDKTIGFCRFGSPTINSKPRNDWLGNVPELTIFNRHAIMGFIIVPTQPFGYNYLGGKLLAMLCCSHLARETLNKKYNADICLFETTSLYGTTKSSSQYDGLKPYMRYKGLTVSNFTPLIHDSIFQDLNKWFTARNNNKCLVKEDASSRKLKIQTKMISIIKKCLNDTEKIKQFNDAILSAKDLTQQKRFYMSTYGFKNSREVILGEQDTPIKADNYDRFEVEEIIKHWKKMATKRFAKLKNEGRLRTKLETWNTNPDEIDIIR
;
A
#
# COMPACT_ATOMS: atom_id res chain seq x y z
N MET A 1 15.63 -16.27 -25.82
CA MET A 1 15.88 -17.61 -25.24
C MET A 1 14.78 -18.56 -25.69
N ILE A 2 15.16 -19.82 -25.94
CA ILE A 2 14.26 -20.95 -26.21
C ILE A 2 14.69 -22.03 -25.22
N LEU A 3 13.73 -22.63 -24.51
CA LEU A 3 13.98 -23.74 -23.57
C LEU A 3 13.86 -25.07 -24.32
N SER A 4 14.56 -26.11 -23.83
CA SER A 4 14.23 -27.49 -24.20
C SER A 4 12.84 -27.87 -23.64
N GLU A 5 12.21 -28.91 -24.18
CA GLU A 5 10.92 -29.37 -23.66
C GLU A 5 11.02 -29.74 -22.17
N LEU A 6 12.06 -30.49 -21.78
CA LEU A 6 12.29 -30.87 -20.39
C LEU A 6 12.46 -29.66 -19.47
N ASP A 7 13.21 -28.64 -19.92
CA ASP A 7 13.37 -27.39 -19.18
C ASP A 7 12.06 -26.61 -19.08
N ALA A 8 11.25 -26.59 -20.14
CA ALA A 8 9.96 -25.92 -20.15
C ALA A 8 8.97 -26.61 -19.20
N VAL A 9 8.93 -27.94 -19.18
CA VAL A 9 8.14 -28.75 -18.24
C VAL A 9 8.58 -28.48 -16.80
N TYR A 10 9.88 -28.55 -16.50
CA TYR A 10 10.41 -28.24 -15.16
C TYR A 10 9.99 -26.86 -14.67
N ALA A 11 10.14 -25.83 -15.51
CA ALA A 11 9.76 -24.47 -15.14
C ALA A 11 8.23 -24.33 -14.99
N ALA A 12 7.45 -25.02 -15.82
CA ALA A 12 5.99 -25.06 -15.70
C ALA A 12 5.55 -25.69 -14.37
N ASP A 13 6.16 -26.81 -13.97
CA ASP A 13 5.88 -27.51 -12.71
C ASP A 13 6.10 -26.58 -11.51
N LYS A 14 7.21 -25.84 -11.47
CA LYS A 14 7.45 -24.88 -10.37
C LYS A 14 6.35 -23.83 -10.23
N PHE A 15 5.79 -23.35 -11.33
CA PHE A 15 4.69 -22.40 -11.31
C PHE A 15 3.36 -23.06 -10.93
N ILE A 16 3.09 -24.27 -11.45
CA ILE A 16 1.89 -25.04 -11.14
C ILE A 16 1.88 -25.41 -9.65
N ASP A 17 2.97 -25.98 -9.14
CA ASP A 17 3.12 -26.35 -7.74
C ASP A 17 2.94 -25.14 -6.82
N TYR A 18 3.55 -24.02 -7.19
CA TYR A 18 3.44 -22.80 -6.40
C TYR A 18 2.00 -22.30 -6.35
N PHE A 19 1.34 -22.10 -7.49
CA PHE A 19 0.01 -21.51 -7.54
C PHE A 19 -1.12 -22.48 -7.14
N SER A 20 -0.91 -23.79 -7.26
CA SER A 20 -1.87 -24.80 -6.80
C SER A 20 -1.85 -24.97 -5.28
N ASN A 21 -0.70 -24.76 -4.64
CA ASN A 21 -0.55 -24.90 -3.18
C ASN A 21 -0.80 -23.60 -2.40
N THR A 22 -1.05 -22.47 -3.08
CA THR A 22 -1.20 -21.16 -2.41
C THR A 22 -2.53 -20.95 -1.66
N GLY A 23 -3.41 -21.97 -1.54
CA GLY A 23 -4.62 -21.91 -0.72
C GLY A 23 -5.46 -20.65 -0.97
N ARG A 24 -6.05 -20.09 0.09
CA ARG A 24 -6.70 -18.77 0.01
C ARG A 24 -5.65 -17.66 0.09
N ILE A 25 -5.89 -16.55 -0.61
CA ILE A 25 -4.96 -15.40 -0.68
C ILE A 25 -4.56 -14.83 0.68
N ASP A 26 -5.43 -14.91 1.70
CA ASP A 26 -5.14 -14.48 3.07
C ASP A 26 -4.14 -15.39 3.79
N GLU A 27 -4.22 -16.71 3.60
CA GLU A 27 -3.25 -17.67 4.14
C GLU A 27 -1.88 -17.45 3.52
N TYR A 28 -1.82 -17.27 2.21
CA TYR A 28 -0.59 -16.92 1.50
C TYR A 28 0.05 -15.64 2.07
N LEU A 29 -0.72 -14.55 2.20
CA LEU A 29 -0.22 -13.28 2.71
C LEU A 29 0.23 -13.38 4.18
N ARG A 30 -0.45 -14.18 5.00
CA ARG A 30 -0.05 -14.47 6.38
C ARG A 30 1.28 -15.19 6.43
N ASN A 31 1.47 -16.24 5.65
CA ASN A 31 2.73 -17.01 5.64
C ASN A 31 3.91 -16.11 5.23
N VAL A 32 3.76 -15.32 4.16
CA VAL A 32 4.79 -14.34 3.76
C VAL A 32 5.09 -13.35 4.88
N LYS A 33 4.07 -12.97 5.65
CA LYS A 33 4.26 -12.05 6.77
C LYS A 33 5.01 -12.69 7.93
N LEU A 34 4.63 -13.90 8.32
CA LEU A 34 5.31 -14.66 9.39
C LEU A 34 6.78 -14.93 9.04
N ASP A 35 7.07 -15.29 7.79
CA ASP A 35 8.45 -15.50 7.31
C ASP A 35 9.30 -14.23 7.44
N ARG A 36 8.72 -13.05 7.15
CA ARG A 36 9.41 -11.77 7.33
C ARG A 36 9.61 -11.41 8.80
N MET A 37 8.63 -11.72 9.63
CA MET A 37 8.71 -11.51 11.08
C MET A 37 9.81 -12.35 11.72
N ALA A 38 9.99 -13.60 11.28
CA ALA A 38 11.05 -14.48 11.75
C ALA A 38 12.46 -13.98 11.42
N GLN A 39 12.60 -13.05 10.48
CA GLN A 39 13.89 -12.44 10.11
C GLN A 39 14.18 -11.14 10.89
N LEU A 40 13.23 -10.63 11.69
CA LEU A 40 13.48 -9.44 12.49
C LEU A 40 14.38 -9.77 13.68
N PRO A 41 15.26 -8.84 14.09
CA PRO A 41 16.04 -9.00 15.32
C PRO A 41 15.11 -9.23 16.51
N VAL A 42 15.47 -10.16 17.40
CA VAL A 42 14.77 -10.34 18.67
C VAL A 42 15.05 -9.10 19.53
N PRO A 43 14.01 -8.36 19.97
CA PRO A 43 14.21 -7.19 20.81
C PRO A 43 14.83 -7.57 22.15
N LEU A 44 15.63 -6.67 22.72
CA LEU A 44 16.05 -6.77 24.12
C LEU A 44 14.80 -6.70 25.01
N PHE A 45 14.80 -7.44 26.12
CA PHE A 45 13.67 -7.50 27.06
C PHE A 45 13.11 -6.09 27.38
N GLY A 46 11.85 -5.84 26.99
CA GLY A 46 11.11 -4.60 27.29
C GLY A 46 11.55 -3.35 26.51
N MET A 47 12.27 -3.51 25.40
CA MET A 47 12.61 -2.42 24.48
C MET A 47 12.29 -2.80 23.03
N GLY A 48 11.06 -3.24 22.81
CA GLY A 48 10.56 -3.64 21.50
C GLY A 48 9.95 -2.49 20.72
N PRO A 49 9.88 -2.58 19.37
CA PRO A 49 9.20 -1.59 18.54
C PRO A 49 7.71 -1.40 18.89
N GLU A 50 7.07 -2.39 19.52
CA GLU A 50 5.71 -2.36 20.04
C GLU A 50 5.52 -1.35 21.19
N ASP A 51 6.57 -1.09 21.98
CA ASP A 51 6.51 -0.20 23.14
C ASP A 51 6.28 1.25 22.72
N ASP A 52 6.63 1.61 21.49
CA ASP A 52 6.42 2.95 20.93
C ASP A 52 5.00 3.17 20.38
N LEU A 53 4.17 2.13 20.36
CA LEU A 53 2.82 2.21 19.81
C LEU A 53 1.81 2.65 20.87
N PHE A 54 0.72 3.26 20.42
CA PHE A 54 -0.33 3.76 21.29
C PHE A 54 -0.99 2.64 22.09
N THR A 55 -1.05 2.81 23.41
CA THR A 55 -1.60 1.83 24.37
C THR A 55 -2.67 2.39 25.30
N ASP A 56 -2.94 3.70 25.26
CA ASP A 56 -3.94 4.36 26.09
C ASP A 56 -5.34 4.31 25.45
N PHE A 57 -5.95 3.13 25.46
CA PHE A 57 -7.16 2.82 24.68
C PHE A 57 -8.47 3.35 25.25
N ASP A 58 -8.45 4.02 26.41
CA ASP A 58 -9.61 4.69 26.99
C ASP A 58 -9.52 6.22 26.98
N MET A 59 -8.41 6.78 26.49
CA MET A 59 -8.26 8.21 26.23
C MET A 59 -9.39 8.74 25.35
N HIS A 60 -10.03 9.83 25.77
CA HIS A 60 -11.10 10.44 25.00
C HIS A 60 -10.52 11.23 23.79
N PRO A 61 -11.12 11.16 22.59
CA PRO A 61 -10.53 11.77 21.39
C PRO A 61 -10.29 13.27 21.45
N ASN A 62 -11.04 14.01 22.28
CA ASN A 62 -10.82 15.44 22.44
C ASN A 62 -9.53 15.76 23.21
N ASP A 63 -9.07 14.83 24.05
CA ASP A 63 -7.91 15.00 24.92
C ASP A 63 -6.61 14.70 24.17
N MET A 64 -6.69 13.99 23.05
CA MET A 64 -5.55 13.65 22.19
C MET A 64 -4.92 14.90 21.55
N ASP A 65 -3.59 15.00 21.59
CA ASP A 65 -2.80 15.96 20.80
C ASP A 65 -2.08 15.21 19.68
N ILE A 66 -2.31 15.59 18.42
CA ILE A 66 -1.85 14.82 17.25
C ILE A 66 -0.80 15.60 16.49
N LYS A 67 0.39 15.00 16.30
CA LYS A 67 1.47 15.58 15.50
C LYS A 67 2.00 14.63 14.43
N ILE A 68 2.48 15.22 13.34
CA ILE A 68 3.06 14.52 12.18
C ILE A 68 4.56 14.76 12.21
N TYR A 69 5.33 13.68 12.14
CA TYR A 69 6.78 13.72 12.05
C TYR A 69 7.22 13.08 10.75
N GLN A 70 8.18 13.70 10.06
CA GLN A 70 8.78 13.13 8.87
C GLN A 70 9.93 12.19 9.25
N ALA A 71 9.91 10.98 8.69
CA ALA A 71 11.02 10.05 8.83
C ALA A 71 12.12 10.34 7.81
N GLY A 72 13.38 10.19 8.23
CA GLY A 72 14.58 10.46 7.44
C GLY A 72 15.00 11.93 7.41
N GLU A 73 14.41 12.79 8.23
CA GLU A 73 14.93 14.15 8.44
C GLU A 73 16.12 14.16 9.39
N LYS A 74 17.03 15.12 9.18
CA LYS A 74 18.15 15.36 10.08
C LYS A 74 17.60 15.74 11.45
N ASN A 75 17.99 15.00 12.50
CA ASN A 75 17.49 15.13 13.87
C ASN A 75 16.02 14.73 14.08
N GLY A 76 15.39 14.07 13.11
CA GLY A 76 14.06 13.46 13.25
C GLY A 76 14.12 11.94 13.42
N PHE A 77 12.97 11.28 13.29
CA PHE A 77 12.91 9.82 13.28
C PHE A 77 13.67 9.25 12.08
N SER A 78 14.38 8.15 12.28
CA SER A 78 15.11 7.49 11.18
C SER A 78 14.15 6.75 10.23
N ASN A 79 14.63 6.46 9.02
CA ASN A 79 13.94 5.54 8.12
C ASN A 79 13.81 4.13 8.71
N GLU A 80 14.82 3.70 9.47
CA GLU A 80 14.83 2.41 10.18
C GLU A 80 13.67 2.35 11.17
N TYR A 81 13.55 3.39 12.01
CA TYR A 81 12.50 3.52 13.02
C TYR A 81 11.11 3.32 12.40
N PHE A 82 10.85 4.03 11.29
CA PHE A 82 9.61 3.90 10.54
C PHE A 82 9.39 2.48 10.02
N ASN A 83 10.39 1.86 9.40
CA ASN A 83 10.23 0.57 8.74
C ASN A 83 9.97 -0.55 9.76
N GLU A 84 10.72 -0.59 10.86
CA GLU A 84 10.59 -1.61 11.91
C GLU A 84 9.17 -1.61 12.52
N ARG A 85 8.69 -0.42 12.89
CA ARG A 85 7.37 -0.29 13.55
C ARG A 85 6.23 -0.48 12.58
N LEU A 86 6.40 -0.04 11.33
CA LEU A 86 5.45 -0.35 10.28
C LEU A 86 5.38 -1.86 10.05
N GLU A 87 6.51 -2.58 10.01
CA GLU A 87 6.55 -4.03 9.78
C GLU A 87 5.73 -4.78 10.83
N ILE A 88 5.83 -4.45 12.11
CA ILE A 88 5.01 -5.13 13.14
C ILE A 88 3.52 -4.74 13.11
N THR A 89 3.16 -3.64 12.44
CA THR A 89 1.79 -3.08 12.43
C THR A 89 0.99 -3.46 11.19
N THR A 90 1.65 -3.47 10.02
CA THR A 90 1.01 -3.66 8.71
C THR A 90 0.57 -5.11 8.47
N SER A 91 -0.64 -5.31 7.94
CA SER A 91 -1.14 -6.65 7.61
C SER A 91 -0.57 -7.26 6.33
N HIS A 92 0.20 -6.49 5.54
CA HIS A 92 0.80 -6.95 4.30
C HIS A 92 2.31 -6.76 4.29
N ALA A 93 3.00 -7.64 3.59
CA ALA A 93 4.41 -7.50 3.27
C ALA A 93 4.69 -6.19 2.52
N ILE A 94 5.54 -5.33 3.08
CA ILE A 94 5.91 -4.03 2.48
C ILE A 94 7.21 -4.12 1.68
N GLU A 95 7.25 -3.48 0.51
CA GLU A 95 8.51 -3.32 -0.22
C GLU A 95 9.35 -2.20 0.40
N LYS A 96 10.59 -2.48 0.78
CA LYS A 96 11.47 -1.48 1.43
C LYS A 96 11.84 -0.35 0.46
N SER A 97 12.20 -0.70 -0.77
CA SER A 97 12.64 0.26 -1.79
C SER A 97 11.53 0.54 -2.80
N VAL A 98 11.09 1.80 -2.88
CA VAL A 98 10.14 2.28 -3.90
C VAL A 98 10.81 3.45 -4.61
N PRO A 99 11.06 3.36 -5.92
CA PRO A 99 11.70 4.44 -6.67
C PRO A 99 10.76 5.64 -6.85
N GLY A 100 11.36 6.81 -7.11
CA GLY A 100 10.62 8.05 -7.39
C GLY A 100 10.41 8.94 -6.16
N LYS A 101 9.31 9.69 -6.14
CA LYS A 101 8.96 10.53 -4.99
C LYS A 101 8.79 9.65 -3.75
N ALA A 102 9.19 10.15 -2.59
CA ALA A 102 9.07 9.44 -1.32
C ALA A 102 8.93 10.42 -0.15
N LEU A 103 7.89 10.21 0.64
CA LEU A 103 7.67 10.86 1.93
C LEU A 103 7.15 9.81 2.91
N LYS A 104 7.66 9.82 4.14
CA LYS A 104 7.26 8.91 5.20
C LYS A 104 6.90 9.72 6.42
N TRP A 105 5.71 9.47 6.96
CA TRP A 105 5.19 10.14 8.13
C TRP A 105 4.90 9.16 9.25
N ILE A 106 5.31 9.54 10.44
CA ILE A 106 4.95 8.93 11.71
C ILE A 106 3.98 9.91 12.37
N VAL A 107 2.78 9.44 12.68
CA VAL A 107 1.78 10.25 13.37
C VAL A 107 1.77 9.82 14.83
N LYS A 108 1.94 10.76 15.76
CA LYS A 108 1.98 10.50 17.20
C LYS A 108 0.84 11.20 17.93
N GLU A 109 0.38 10.56 19.00
CA GLU A 109 -0.33 11.21 20.09
C GLU A 109 0.73 11.71 21.09
N THR A 110 0.78 13.01 21.35
CA THR A 110 1.92 13.65 22.03
C THR A 110 1.78 13.78 23.54
N ASN A 111 0.60 13.56 24.12
CA ASN A 111 0.48 13.48 25.58
C ASN A 111 1.09 12.19 26.13
N THR A 112 0.99 11.10 25.37
CA THR A 112 1.56 9.77 25.70
C THR A 112 2.90 9.50 25.00
N ASP A 113 3.30 10.39 24.08
CA ASP A 113 4.43 10.23 23.17
C ASP A 113 4.41 8.90 22.38
N LYS A 114 3.21 8.40 22.04
CA LYS A 114 3.04 7.13 21.33
C LYS A 114 2.66 7.31 19.87
N THR A 115 3.09 6.36 19.06
CA THR A 115 2.79 6.29 17.63
C THR A 115 1.38 5.75 17.40
N ILE A 116 0.56 6.50 16.67
CA ILE A 116 -0.82 6.12 16.29
C ILE A 116 -0.94 5.69 14.84
N GLY A 117 0.08 5.92 14.01
CA GLY A 117 0.06 5.44 12.63
C GLY A 117 1.21 5.87 11.75
N PHE A 118 1.22 5.29 10.56
CA PHE A 118 2.27 5.42 9.57
C PHE A 118 1.67 5.74 8.20
N CYS A 119 2.25 6.74 7.52
CA CYS A 119 1.92 7.03 6.13
C CYS A 119 3.17 6.97 5.24
N ARG A 120 3.04 6.39 4.05
CA ARG A 120 4.09 6.43 3.01
C ARG A 120 3.49 6.89 1.71
N PHE A 121 4.07 7.95 1.16
CA PHE A 121 3.74 8.49 -0.15
C PHE A 121 4.78 8.03 -1.17
N GLY A 122 4.35 7.93 -2.42
CA GLY A 122 5.29 7.83 -3.53
C GLY A 122 4.67 8.17 -4.87
N SER A 123 5.49 8.07 -5.92
CA SER A 123 5.03 8.30 -7.29
C SER A 123 3.86 7.38 -7.64
N PRO A 124 2.79 7.89 -8.29
CA PRO A 124 1.64 7.08 -8.66
C PRO A 124 1.98 5.93 -9.63
N THR A 125 1.08 4.95 -9.71
CA THR A 125 1.20 3.90 -10.72
C THR A 125 1.05 4.48 -12.13
N ILE A 126 1.86 3.97 -13.06
CA ILE A 126 1.89 4.39 -14.47
C ILE A 126 0.49 4.37 -15.10
N ASN A 127 -0.30 3.34 -14.79
CA ASN A 127 -1.63 3.16 -15.33
C ASN A 127 -2.64 2.78 -14.25
N SER A 128 -3.84 3.36 -14.31
CA SER A 128 -4.98 3.04 -13.45
C SER A 128 -6.27 3.33 -14.21
N LYS A 129 -7.08 2.29 -14.47
CA LYS A 129 -8.33 2.45 -15.21
C LYS A 129 -9.28 3.49 -14.57
N PRO A 130 -9.60 3.44 -13.27
CA PRO A 130 -10.45 4.45 -12.63
C PRO A 130 -9.96 5.88 -12.79
N ARG A 131 -8.64 6.09 -12.80
CA ARG A 131 -8.04 7.41 -13.04
C ARG A 131 -8.24 7.85 -14.48
N ASN A 132 -7.91 6.99 -15.43
CA ASN A 132 -8.01 7.33 -16.84
C ASN A 132 -9.48 7.60 -17.23
N ASP A 133 -10.42 6.84 -16.67
CA ASP A 133 -11.86 7.07 -16.87
C ASP A 133 -12.27 8.46 -16.32
N TRP A 134 -11.74 8.87 -15.16
CA TRP A 134 -12.01 10.20 -14.60
C TRP A 134 -11.38 11.34 -15.42
N LEU A 135 -10.18 11.13 -15.96
CA LEU A 135 -9.50 12.09 -16.83
C LEU A 135 -10.15 12.16 -18.22
N GLY A 136 -10.74 11.06 -18.70
CA GLY A 136 -11.26 10.88 -20.05
C GLY A 136 -10.22 10.36 -21.05
N ASN A 137 -8.95 10.22 -20.65
CA ASN A 137 -7.86 9.64 -21.44
C ASN A 137 -6.73 9.14 -20.51
N VAL A 138 -5.76 8.42 -21.08
CA VAL A 138 -4.47 8.15 -20.42
C VAL A 138 -3.68 9.46 -20.40
N PRO A 139 -3.27 9.97 -19.21
CA PRO A 139 -2.52 11.21 -19.15
C PRO A 139 -1.08 11.03 -19.64
N GLU A 140 -0.49 12.11 -20.14
CA GLU A 140 0.96 12.16 -20.39
C GLU A 140 1.70 12.01 -19.05
N LEU A 141 2.65 11.07 -18.99
CA LEU A 141 3.23 10.61 -17.73
C LEU A 141 4.11 11.66 -17.05
N THR A 142 4.76 12.54 -17.82
CA THR A 142 5.62 13.60 -17.31
C THR A 142 4.81 14.65 -16.56
N ILE A 143 3.75 15.16 -17.20
CA ILE A 143 2.79 16.10 -16.62
C ILE A 143 2.10 15.44 -15.43
N PHE A 144 1.61 14.21 -15.58
CA PHE A 144 0.93 13.52 -14.49
C PHE A 144 1.83 13.31 -13.27
N ASN A 145 3.05 12.84 -13.46
CA ASN A 145 4.00 12.62 -12.36
C ASN A 145 4.38 13.93 -11.67
N ARG A 146 4.32 15.10 -12.32
CA ARG A 146 4.49 16.40 -11.64
C ARG A 146 3.30 16.71 -10.71
N HIS A 147 2.09 16.41 -11.13
CA HIS A 147 0.85 16.86 -10.47
C HIS A 147 0.20 15.82 -9.54
N ALA A 148 0.71 14.60 -9.46
CA ALA A 148 0.11 13.56 -8.63
C ALA A 148 1.07 12.92 -7.62
N ILE A 149 0.47 12.40 -6.54
CA ILE A 149 1.13 11.56 -5.54
C ILE A 149 0.19 10.42 -5.11
N MET A 150 0.75 9.28 -4.74
CA MET A 150 0.01 8.13 -4.24
C MET A 150 0.34 7.80 -2.79
N GLY A 151 -0.67 7.55 -1.97
CA GLY A 151 -0.52 6.97 -0.64
C GLY A 151 -0.43 5.45 -0.73
N PHE A 152 0.77 4.90 -0.54
CA PHE A 152 1.03 3.45 -0.55
C PHE A 152 0.74 2.80 0.80
N ILE A 153 1.05 3.50 1.89
CA ILE A 153 0.84 3.02 3.26
C ILE A 153 0.01 4.08 3.98
N ILE A 154 -1.11 3.66 4.56
CA ILE A 154 -2.00 4.46 5.41
C ILE A 154 -2.47 3.54 6.53
N VAL A 155 -1.57 3.27 7.47
CA VAL A 155 -1.69 2.17 8.44
C VAL A 155 -1.76 2.75 9.85
N PRO A 156 -2.95 2.76 10.49
CA PRO A 156 -3.05 3.08 11.91
C PRO A 156 -2.55 1.92 12.75
N THR A 157 -2.02 2.22 13.93
CA THR A 157 -1.83 1.19 14.96
C THR A 157 -3.18 0.65 15.40
N GLN A 158 -3.21 -0.57 15.93
CA GLN A 158 -4.44 -1.18 16.42
C GLN A 158 -4.32 -1.42 17.92
N PRO A 159 -5.39 -1.12 18.67
CA PRO A 159 -6.76 -0.82 18.24
C PRO A 159 -7.07 0.65 17.90
N PHE A 160 -6.07 1.55 17.77
CA PHE A 160 -6.35 2.96 17.46
C PHE A 160 -7.19 3.14 16.18
N GLY A 161 -6.87 2.37 15.14
CA GLY A 161 -7.65 2.30 13.90
C GLY A 161 -9.12 1.96 14.13
N TYR A 162 -9.40 0.95 14.96
CA TYR A 162 -10.75 0.46 15.25
C TYR A 162 -11.54 1.36 16.23
N ASN A 163 -10.93 1.72 17.35
CA ASN A 163 -11.55 2.48 18.44
C ASN A 163 -11.80 3.95 18.03
N TYR A 164 -10.87 4.54 17.28
CA TYR A 164 -10.84 6.00 17.04
C TYR A 164 -10.93 6.39 15.56
N LEU A 165 -11.24 5.46 14.66
CA LEU A 165 -11.23 5.71 13.22
C LEU A 165 -9.85 6.18 12.71
N GLY A 166 -8.76 5.64 13.27
CA GLY A 166 -7.40 6.06 12.94
C GLY A 166 -7.08 5.99 11.44
N GLY A 167 -7.58 4.99 10.72
CA GLY A 167 -7.40 4.88 9.26
C GLY A 167 -8.01 6.07 8.50
N LYS A 168 -9.12 6.63 9.01
CA LYS A 168 -9.75 7.83 8.45
C LYS A 168 -8.93 9.08 8.72
N LEU A 169 -8.39 9.23 9.94
CA LEU A 169 -7.47 10.32 10.28
C LEU A 169 -6.29 10.34 9.32
N LEU A 170 -5.56 9.23 9.23
CA LEU A 170 -4.36 9.13 8.39
C LEU A 170 -4.67 9.38 6.91
N ALA A 171 -5.79 8.86 6.40
CA ALA A 171 -6.21 9.10 5.03
C ALA A 171 -6.48 10.58 4.75
N MET A 172 -7.16 11.29 5.67
CA MET A 172 -7.39 12.73 5.54
C MET A 172 -6.10 13.53 5.67
N LEU A 173 -5.19 13.15 6.58
CA LEU A 173 -3.87 13.78 6.70
C LEU A 173 -3.05 13.62 5.42
N CYS A 174 -3.13 12.48 4.73
CA CYS A 174 -2.50 12.30 3.42
C CYS A 174 -3.05 13.27 2.35
N CYS A 175 -4.31 13.67 2.49
CA CYS A 175 -4.94 14.69 1.65
C CYS A 175 -4.68 16.13 2.13
N SER A 176 -3.84 16.36 3.14
CA SER A 176 -3.63 17.72 3.67
C SER A 176 -2.77 18.61 2.78
N HIS A 177 -2.89 19.92 2.96
CA HIS A 177 -1.98 20.90 2.34
C HIS A 177 -0.53 20.70 2.77
N LEU A 178 -0.31 20.34 4.04
CA LEU A 178 1.01 19.97 4.53
C LEU A 178 1.67 18.86 3.69
N ALA A 179 0.90 17.83 3.30
CA ALA A 179 1.44 16.71 2.50
C ALA A 179 1.94 17.18 1.13
N ARG A 180 1.07 17.88 0.40
CA ARG A 180 1.40 18.39 -0.94
C ARG A 180 2.54 19.41 -0.90
N GLU A 181 2.58 20.32 0.06
CA GLU A 181 3.57 21.39 0.13
C GLU A 181 4.95 20.84 0.47
N THR A 182 5.00 19.87 1.40
CA THR A 182 6.22 19.14 1.73
C THR A 182 6.78 18.44 0.50
N LEU A 183 5.93 17.73 -0.25
CA LEU A 183 6.35 17.02 -1.47
C LEU A 183 6.72 17.97 -2.61
N ASN A 184 5.98 19.07 -2.78
CA ASN A 184 6.25 20.09 -3.79
C ASN A 184 7.61 20.73 -3.55
N LYS A 185 7.91 21.12 -2.31
CA LYS A 185 9.22 21.65 -1.92
C LYS A 185 10.35 20.65 -2.15
N LYS A 186 10.13 19.38 -1.82
CA LYS A 186 11.16 18.32 -1.94
C LYS A 186 11.47 17.94 -3.39
N TYR A 187 10.48 18.00 -4.28
CA TYR A 187 10.59 17.47 -5.64
C TYR A 187 10.39 18.51 -6.76
N ASN A 188 10.29 19.80 -6.41
CA ASN A 188 9.92 20.87 -7.33
C ASN A 188 8.68 20.49 -8.17
N ALA A 189 7.62 20.13 -7.47
CA ALA A 189 6.38 19.62 -8.05
C ALA A 189 5.21 20.58 -7.79
N ASP A 190 4.14 20.40 -8.56
CA ASP A 190 2.89 21.13 -8.40
C ASP A 190 1.75 20.13 -8.20
N ILE A 191 1.86 19.31 -7.15
CA ILE A 191 0.86 18.27 -6.90
C ILE A 191 -0.53 18.92 -6.86
N CYS A 192 -1.59 18.28 -7.33
CA CYS A 192 -2.98 18.70 -7.17
C CYS A 192 -3.93 17.50 -7.13
N LEU A 193 -3.37 16.28 -7.09
CA LEU A 193 -4.09 15.03 -7.00
C LEU A 193 -3.37 14.06 -6.06
N PHE A 194 -4.12 13.55 -5.10
CA PHE A 194 -3.76 12.40 -4.29
C PHE A 194 -4.51 11.17 -4.78
N GLU A 195 -3.84 10.04 -4.88
CA GLU A 195 -4.47 8.75 -5.20
C GLU A 195 -4.15 7.71 -4.14
N THR A 196 -5.06 6.79 -3.89
CA THR A 196 -4.77 5.58 -3.11
C THR A 196 -5.73 4.45 -3.49
N THR A 197 -5.38 3.23 -3.10
CA THR A 197 -6.22 2.06 -3.29
C THR A 197 -6.49 1.40 -1.95
N SER A 198 -7.67 0.81 -1.77
CA SER A 198 -7.88 -0.14 -0.69
C SER A 198 -6.92 -1.33 -0.85
N LEU A 199 -6.55 -1.97 0.27
CA LEU A 199 -5.71 -3.16 0.22
C LEU A 199 -6.46 -4.35 -0.41
N TYR A 200 -7.76 -4.44 -0.12
CA TYR A 200 -8.72 -5.43 -0.64
C TYR A 200 -9.95 -4.70 -1.17
N GLY A 201 -10.57 -5.17 -2.26
CA GLY A 201 -11.73 -4.50 -2.85
C GLY A 201 -12.91 -5.42 -3.10
N THR A 202 -12.90 -6.31 -4.09
CA THR A 202 -14.07 -7.16 -4.41
C THR A 202 -14.52 -8.09 -3.29
N THR A 203 -13.63 -8.50 -2.39
CA THR A 203 -13.97 -9.28 -1.19
C THR A 203 -14.60 -8.47 -0.05
N LYS A 204 -14.66 -7.14 -0.14
CA LYS A 204 -15.27 -6.28 0.89
C LYS A 204 -16.17 -5.19 0.32
N SER A 205 -17.37 -5.07 0.89
CA SER A 205 -18.34 -4.04 0.51
C SER A 205 -17.92 -2.62 0.91
N SER A 206 -16.92 -2.47 1.79
CA SER A 206 -16.46 -1.18 2.31
C SER A 206 -14.95 -1.14 2.56
N SER A 207 -14.41 0.07 2.66
CA SER A 207 -13.02 0.39 2.94
C SER A 207 -12.92 1.46 4.02
N GLN A 208 -11.77 1.55 4.70
CA GLN A 208 -11.49 2.62 5.66
C GLN A 208 -11.64 4.03 5.07
N TYR A 209 -11.54 4.16 3.74
CA TYR A 209 -11.65 5.44 3.02
C TYR A 209 -13.08 5.85 2.68
N ASP A 210 -14.07 4.98 2.88
CA ASP A 210 -15.46 5.30 2.57
C ASP A 210 -16.01 6.37 3.54
N GLY A 211 -16.82 7.28 2.99
CA GLY A 211 -17.44 8.38 3.75
C GLY A 211 -16.52 9.56 4.06
N LEU A 212 -15.36 9.68 3.41
CA LEU A 212 -14.40 10.78 3.62
C LEU A 212 -14.67 12.02 2.73
N LYS A 213 -15.90 12.29 2.31
CA LYS A 213 -16.19 13.54 1.57
C LYS A 213 -16.02 14.75 2.52
N PRO A 214 -15.45 15.87 2.06
CA PRO A 214 -14.95 16.13 0.70
C PRO A 214 -13.49 15.71 0.47
N TYR A 215 -12.78 15.23 1.49
CA TYR A 215 -11.35 14.89 1.46
C TYR A 215 -10.98 13.83 0.44
N MET A 216 -11.82 12.82 0.25
CA MET A 216 -11.51 11.71 -0.65
C MET A 216 -12.78 11.11 -1.25
N ARG A 217 -12.70 10.65 -2.50
CA ARG A 217 -13.83 10.07 -3.25
C ARG A 217 -13.44 8.76 -3.92
N TYR A 218 -14.31 7.77 -3.80
CA TYR A 218 -14.25 6.55 -4.59
C TYR A 218 -14.46 6.86 -6.08
N LYS A 219 -13.66 6.22 -6.95
CA LYS A 219 -13.68 6.44 -8.41
C LYS A 219 -13.80 5.16 -9.24
N GLY A 220 -13.93 4.00 -8.61
CA GLY A 220 -14.10 2.73 -9.29
C GLY A 220 -13.15 1.64 -8.79
N LEU A 221 -13.19 0.50 -9.48
CA LEU A 221 -12.35 -0.66 -9.18
C LEU A 221 -11.13 -0.70 -10.10
N THR A 222 -9.97 -1.02 -9.55
CA THR A 222 -8.77 -1.29 -10.34
C THR A 222 -8.94 -2.59 -11.11
N VAL A 223 -8.35 -2.68 -12.30
CA VAL A 223 -8.28 -3.92 -13.07
C VAL A 223 -6.83 -4.37 -13.16
N SER A 224 -6.56 -5.64 -12.85
CA SER A 224 -5.25 -6.28 -12.97
C SER A 224 -5.38 -7.51 -13.85
N ASN A 225 -4.36 -7.78 -14.67
CA ASN A 225 -4.21 -9.02 -15.44
C ASN A 225 -2.87 -9.71 -15.12
N PHE A 226 -2.26 -9.35 -13.99
CA PHE A 226 -1.00 -9.91 -13.53
C PHE A 226 -1.25 -11.03 -12.51
N THR A 227 -0.42 -12.07 -12.55
CA THR A 227 -0.38 -13.05 -11.45
C THR A 227 0.25 -12.42 -10.20
N PRO A 228 -0.09 -12.89 -8.99
CA PRO A 228 0.66 -12.57 -7.78
C PRO A 228 2.15 -12.84 -7.97
N LEU A 229 2.99 -12.00 -7.35
CA LEU A 229 4.44 -12.22 -7.41
C LEU A 229 4.79 -13.48 -6.61
N ILE A 230 5.62 -14.33 -7.20
CA ILE A 230 6.14 -15.52 -6.51
C ILE A 230 7.02 -15.08 -5.33
N HIS A 231 7.00 -15.84 -4.24
CA HIS A 231 7.79 -15.58 -3.04
C HIS A 231 9.29 -15.45 -3.34
N ASP A 232 10.01 -14.66 -2.55
CA ASP A 232 11.39 -14.23 -2.86
C ASP A 232 12.35 -15.41 -3.05
N SER A 233 12.29 -16.45 -2.21
CA SER A 233 13.14 -17.64 -2.33
C SER A 233 12.94 -18.34 -3.68
N ILE A 234 11.69 -18.71 -3.99
CA ILE A 234 11.33 -19.42 -5.22
C ILE A 234 11.61 -18.54 -6.45
N PHE A 235 11.33 -17.24 -6.36
CA PHE A 235 11.65 -16.29 -7.42
C PHE A 235 13.16 -16.21 -7.68
N GLN A 236 13.99 -16.16 -6.63
CA GLN A 236 15.44 -16.11 -6.78
C GLN A 236 15.98 -17.38 -7.44
N ASP A 237 15.48 -18.55 -7.06
CA ASP A 237 15.89 -19.83 -7.63
C ASP A 237 15.51 -19.93 -9.11
N LEU A 238 14.26 -19.60 -9.45
CA LEU A 238 13.80 -19.53 -10.85
C LEU A 238 14.60 -18.48 -11.63
N ASN A 239 14.86 -17.30 -11.06
CA ASN A 239 15.60 -16.25 -11.74
C ASN A 239 17.05 -16.65 -12.01
N LYS A 240 17.73 -17.32 -11.07
CA LYS A 240 19.07 -17.90 -11.28
C LYS A 240 19.03 -18.97 -12.38
N TRP A 241 18.06 -19.87 -12.32
CA TRP A 241 17.89 -20.96 -13.28
C TRP A 241 17.66 -20.45 -14.72
N PHE A 242 16.80 -19.43 -14.89
CA PHE A 242 16.53 -18.78 -16.17
C PHE A 242 17.74 -17.97 -16.66
N THR A 243 18.47 -17.31 -15.75
CA THR A 243 19.66 -16.52 -16.08
C THR A 243 20.77 -17.40 -16.63
N ALA A 244 21.02 -18.56 -15.99
CA ALA A 244 22.01 -19.53 -16.46
C ALA A 244 21.72 -20.01 -17.90
N ARG A 245 20.43 -20.20 -18.23
CA ARG A 245 19.96 -20.61 -19.57
C ARG A 245 19.83 -19.47 -20.58
N ASN A 246 19.95 -18.22 -20.11
CA ASN A 246 19.93 -17.03 -20.95
C ASN A 246 21.34 -16.43 -21.10
N ASN A 247 22.36 -17.28 -21.27
CA ASN A 247 23.76 -16.88 -21.41
C ASN A 247 24.25 -15.99 -20.25
N ASN A 248 23.85 -16.31 -19.03
CA ASN A 248 24.12 -15.53 -17.81
C ASN A 248 23.63 -14.07 -17.87
N LYS A 249 22.61 -13.77 -18.69
CA LYS A 249 21.99 -12.45 -18.77
C LYS A 249 20.59 -12.44 -18.16
N CYS A 250 20.22 -11.34 -17.52
CA CYS A 250 18.87 -11.15 -17.00
C CYS A 250 17.84 -11.16 -18.15
N LEU A 251 16.62 -11.66 -17.88
CA LEU A 251 15.53 -11.70 -18.87
C LEU A 251 14.98 -10.31 -19.23
N VAL A 252 15.30 -9.31 -18.41
CA VAL A 252 14.85 -7.92 -18.57
C VAL A 252 16.06 -6.98 -18.44
N LYS A 253 15.93 -5.76 -18.96
CA LYS A 253 16.97 -4.73 -18.82
C LYS A 253 17.20 -4.37 -17.35
N GLU A 254 18.43 -4.00 -17.01
CA GLU A 254 18.83 -3.68 -15.63
C GLU A 254 18.13 -2.42 -15.08
N ASP A 255 17.89 -1.44 -15.96
CA ASP A 255 17.22 -0.17 -15.68
C ASP A 255 15.67 -0.27 -15.68
N ALA A 256 15.11 -1.44 -15.93
CA ALA A 256 13.68 -1.61 -16.01
C ALA A 256 13.01 -1.38 -14.63
N SER A 257 11.96 -0.55 -14.58
CA SER A 257 11.08 -0.48 -13.40
C SER A 257 10.33 -1.79 -13.15
N SER A 258 9.94 -2.07 -11.90
CA SER A 258 9.17 -3.27 -11.51
C SER A 258 9.79 -4.59 -12.00
N ARG A 259 11.11 -4.74 -11.82
CA ARG A 259 11.91 -5.85 -12.38
C ARG A 259 11.33 -7.22 -12.10
N LYS A 260 10.99 -7.52 -10.83
CA LYS A 260 10.43 -8.82 -10.42
C LYS A 260 9.18 -9.21 -11.22
N LEU A 261 8.23 -8.28 -11.36
CA LEU A 261 7.01 -8.48 -12.16
C LEU A 261 7.31 -8.73 -13.64
N LYS A 262 8.21 -7.92 -14.23
CA LYS A 262 8.58 -8.05 -15.65
C LYS A 262 9.32 -9.37 -15.92
N ILE A 263 10.21 -9.78 -15.01
CA ILE A 263 10.93 -11.06 -15.08
C ILE A 263 9.94 -12.22 -15.01
N GLN A 264 9.05 -12.24 -14.01
CA GLN A 264 8.04 -13.30 -13.88
C GLN A 264 7.13 -13.38 -15.11
N THR A 265 6.67 -12.23 -15.63
CA THR A 265 5.86 -12.18 -16.85
C THR A 265 6.62 -12.74 -18.05
N LYS A 266 7.92 -12.45 -18.16
CA LYS A 266 8.78 -12.96 -19.21
C LYS A 266 9.02 -14.47 -19.07
N MET A 267 9.21 -14.97 -17.86
CA MET A 267 9.30 -16.41 -17.56
C MET A 267 8.04 -17.13 -18.04
N ILE A 268 6.85 -16.66 -17.64
CA ILE A 268 5.55 -17.23 -18.06
C ILE A 268 5.46 -17.25 -19.59
N SER A 269 5.80 -16.13 -20.25
CA SER A 269 5.76 -16.06 -21.73
C SER A 269 6.71 -17.03 -22.41
N ILE A 270 7.92 -17.23 -21.86
CA ILE A 270 8.90 -18.17 -22.39
C ILE A 270 8.42 -19.62 -22.21
N ILE A 271 7.92 -19.96 -21.02
CA ILE A 271 7.38 -21.29 -20.72
C ILE A 271 6.27 -21.63 -21.71
N LYS A 272 5.26 -20.76 -21.87
CA LYS A 272 4.15 -20.98 -22.83
C LYS A 272 4.62 -21.17 -24.27
N LYS A 273 5.69 -20.49 -24.66
CA LYS A 273 6.24 -20.59 -26.02
C LYS A 273 6.99 -21.90 -26.26
N CYS A 274 7.55 -22.50 -25.21
CA CYS A 274 8.46 -23.64 -25.32
C CYS A 274 7.85 -24.99 -24.89
N LEU A 275 6.66 -25.00 -24.28
CA LEU A 275 5.89 -26.22 -24.05
C LEU A 275 5.28 -26.72 -25.37
N ASN A 276 5.35 -28.02 -25.63
CA ASN A 276 4.71 -28.66 -26.78
C ASN A 276 3.62 -29.66 -26.40
N ASP A 277 3.68 -30.23 -25.20
CA ASP A 277 2.64 -31.13 -24.69
C ASP A 277 1.32 -30.39 -24.44
N THR A 278 0.26 -30.77 -25.16
CA THR A 278 -1.06 -30.13 -25.10
C THR A 278 -1.69 -30.18 -23.70
N GLU A 279 -1.53 -31.30 -22.99
CA GLU A 279 -2.07 -31.45 -21.64
C GLU A 279 -1.31 -30.55 -20.66
N LYS A 280 0.02 -30.50 -20.78
CA LYS A 280 0.86 -29.65 -19.94
C LYS A 280 0.61 -28.17 -20.19
N ILE A 281 0.43 -27.77 -21.45
CA ILE A 281 0.03 -26.41 -21.82
C ILE A 281 -1.29 -26.04 -21.13
N LYS A 282 -2.27 -26.95 -21.16
CA LYS A 282 -3.56 -26.74 -20.50
C LYS A 282 -3.39 -26.58 -18.99
N GLN A 283 -2.71 -27.51 -18.32
CA GLN A 283 -2.45 -27.44 -16.87
C GLN A 283 -1.76 -26.14 -16.48
N PHE A 284 -0.72 -25.73 -17.21
CA PHE A 284 0.00 -24.49 -16.94
C PHE A 284 -0.88 -23.25 -17.16
N ASN A 285 -1.67 -23.21 -18.25
CA ASN A 285 -2.56 -22.10 -18.51
C ASN A 285 -3.66 -21.99 -17.46
N ASP A 286 -4.24 -23.11 -17.03
CA ASP A 286 -5.26 -23.16 -15.99
C ASP A 286 -4.69 -22.65 -14.66
N ALA A 287 -3.49 -23.09 -14.26
CA ALA A 287 -2.82 -22.61 -13.05
C ALA A 287 -2.55 -21.08 -13.09
N ILE A 288 -2.10 -20.56 -14.24
CA ILE A 288 -1.88 -19.11 -14.42
C ILE A 288 -3.20 -18.33 -14.41
N LEU A 289 -4.27 -18.89 -14.97
CA LEU A 289 -5.60 -18.28 -14.95
C LEU A 289 -6.12 -18.20 -13.51
N SER A 290 -6.13 -19.31 -12.78
CA SER A 290 -6.53 -19.37 -11.38
C SER A 290 -5.69 -18.42 -10.52
N ALA A 291 -4.38 -18.32 -10.76
CA ALA A 291 -3.52 -17.38 -10.05
C ALA A 291 -3.90 -15.91 -10.30
N LYS A 292 -4.31 -15.54 -11.53
CA LYS A 292 -4.79 -14.18 -11.82
C LYS A 292 -6.09 -13.87 -11.09
N ASP A 293 -6.97 -14.86 -10.96
CA ASP A 293 -8.26 -14.73 -10.26
C ASP A 293 -8.09 -14.54 -8.74
N LEU A 294 -6.93 -14.91 -8.18
CA LEU A 294 -6.57 -14.56 -6.79
C LEU A 294 -6.40 -13.04 -6.60
N THR A 295 -6.12 -12.27 -7.67
CA THR A 295 -5.94 -10.83 -7.55
C THR A 295 -7.27 -10.11 -7.39
N GLN A 296 -7.40 -9.39 -6.28
CA GLN A 296 -8.61 -8.63 -5.97
C GLN A 296 -8.62 -7.30 -6.73
N GLN A 297 -9.78 -6.94 -7.29
CA GLN A 297 -9.98 -5.59 -7.80
C GLN A 297 -10.09 -4.65 -6.61
N LYS A 298 -9.14 -3.72 -6.47
CA LYS A 298 -9.06 -2.78 -5.35
C LYS A 298 -9.97 -1.57 -5.59
N ARG A 299 -10.56 -1.03 -4.52
CA ARG A 299 -11.31 0.23 -4.59
C ARG A 299 -10.32 1.37 -4.74
N PHE A 300 -10.51 2.23 -5.73
CA PHE A 300 -9.62 3.33 -6.03
C PHE A 300 -10.22 4.65 -5.56
N TYR A 301 -9.39 5.49 -4.94
CA TYR A 301 -9.79 6.74 -4.33
C TYR A 301 -8.91 7.91 -4.76
N MET A 302 -9.51 9.10 -4.85
CA MET A 302 -8.81 10.34 -5.17
C MET A 302 -9.15 11.47 -4.23
N SER A 303 -8.20 12.40 -4.05
CA SER A 303 -8.43 13.74 -3.54
C SER A 303 -7.87 14.78 -4.49
N THR A 304 -8.60 15.87 -4.69
CA THR A 304 -8.12 17.03 -5.43
C THR A 304 -7.49 18.08 -4.52
N TYR A 305 -7.26 17.80 -3.23
CA TYR A 305 -6.79 18.78 -2.24
C TYR A 305 -7.66 20.05 -2.17
N GLY A 306 -8.94 19.97 -2.56
CA GLY A 306 -9.81 21.15 -2.60
C GLY A 306 -9.52 22.09 -3.77
N PHE A 307 -8.84 21.65 -4.82
CA PHE A 307 -8.83 22.35 -6.11
C PHE A 307 -10.02 21.95 -6.96
N LYS A 308 -10.56 22.90 -7.73
CA LYS A 308 -11.70 22.66 -8.64
C LYS A 308 -11.29 22.24 -10.05
N ASN A 309 -10.05 22.50 -10.45
CA ASN A 309 -9.54 22.28 -11.81
C ASN A 309 -8.37 21.27 -11.89
N SER A 310 -8.22 20.37 -10.91
CA SER A 310 -7.11 19.39 -10.93
C SER A 310 -7.08 18.53 -12.20
N ARG A 311 -8.24 18.30 -12.84
CA ARG A 311 -8.33 17.51 -14.07
C ARG A 311 -7.67 18.25 -15.22
N GLU A 312 -8.06 19.50 -15.43
CA GLU A 312 -7.59 20.39 -16.49
C GLU A 312 -6.08 20.61 -16.37
N VAL A 313 -5.58 20.77 -15.14
CA VAL A 313 -4.14 20.89 -14.88
C VAL A 313 -3.37 19.61 -15.25
N ILE A 314 -3.90 18.44 -14.89
CA ILE A 314 -3.25 17.15 -15.21
C ILE A 314 -3.26 16.86 -16.72
N LEU A 315 -4.28 17.35 -17.42
CA LEU A 315 -4.40 17.24 -18.88
C LEU A 315 -3.54 18.29 -19.63
N GLY A 316 -2.94 19.25 -18.93
CA GLY A 316 -2.16 20.33 -19.53
C GLY A 316 -3.02 21.42 -20.19
N GLU A 317 -4.32 21.45 -19.87
CA GLU A 317 -5.27 22.46 -20.38
C GLU A 317 -5.17 23.77 -19.59
N GLN A 318 -4.67 23.71 -18.35
CA GLN A 318 -4.45 24.85 -17.46
C GLN A 318 -3.15 24.68 -16.67
N ASP A 319 -2.45 25.78 -16.39
CA ASP A 319 -1.14 25.70 -15.74
C ASP A 319 -1.20 25.77 -14.20
N THR A 320 -2.27 26.35 -13.63
CA THR A 320 -2.32 26.68 -12.21
C THR A 320 -3.55 26.08 -11.52
N PRO A 321 -3.38 25.36 -10.39
CA PRO A 321 -4.50 24.91 -9.57
C PRO A 321 -5.31 26.07 -8.97
N ILE A 322 -6.63 26.03 -9.13
CA ILE A 322 -7.58 27.02 -8.62
C ILE A 322 -8.31 26.44 -7.41
N LYS A 323 -8.22 27.16 -6.29
CA LYS A 323 -8.87 26.80 -5.02
C LYS A 323 -10.38 26.71 -5.19
N ALA A 324 -10.99 25.68 -4.63
CA ALA A 324 -12.43 25.54 -4.47
C ALA A 324 -12.88 26.11 -3.11
N ASP A 325 -14.19 26.28 -2.91
CA ASP A 325 -14.76 26.88 -1.69
C ASP A 325 -14.41 26.11 -0.40
N ASN A 326 -14.05 24.83 -0.52
CA ASN A 326 -13.69 23.98 0.61
C ASN A 326 -12.17 23.77 0.75
N TYR A 327 -11.34 24.58 0.09
CA TYR A 327 -9.88 24.46 0.10
C TYR A 327 -9.29 24.44 1.51
N ASP A 328 -9.75 25.32 2.39
CA ASP A 328 -9.19 25.47 3.74
C ASP A 328 -9.52 24.28 4.65
N ARG A 329 -10.48 23.42 4.27
CA ARG A 329 -10.77 22.19 5.02
C ARG A 329 -9.59 21.22 5.04
N PHE A 330 -8.71 21.32 4.04
CA PHE A 330 -7.54 20.43 3.90
C PHE A 330 -6.33 20.89 4.74
N GLU A 331 -6.49 21.94 5.55
CA GLU A 331 -5.53 22.26 6.61
C GLU A 331 -5.53 21.19 7.70
N VAL A 332 -4.35 20.90 8.27
CA VAL A 332 -4.17 19.81 9.25
C VAL A 332 -5.05 20.02 10.49
N GLU A 333 -5.17 21.25 10.96
CA GLU A 333 -6.00 21.60 12.13
C GLU A 333 -7.49 21.32 11.87
N GLU A 334 -8.00 21.70 10.70
CA GLU A 334 -9.39 21.43 10.32
C GLU A 334 -9.65 19.94 10.10
N ILE A 335 -8.68 19.19 9.57
CA ILE A 335 -8.74 17.72 9.47
C ILE A 335 -8.82 17.09 10.86
N ILE A 336 -7.94 17.45 11.80
CA ILE A 336 -7.92 16.90 13.16
C ILE A 336 -9.22 17.23 13.88
N LYS A 337 -9.70 18.47 13.79
CA LYS A 337 -10.98 18.92 14.35
C LYS A 337 -12.16 18.14 13.78
N HIS A 338 -12.18 17.89 12.47
CA HIS A 338 -13.20 17.07 11.84
C HIS A 338 -13.13 15.61 12.32
N TRP A 339 -11.94 15.04 12.37
CA TRP A 339 -11.73 13.68 12.86
C TRP A 339 -12.16 13.53 14.31
N LYS A 340 -11.79 14.44 15.23
CA LYS A 340 -12.20 14.42 16.64
C LYS A 340 -13.72 14.27 16.76
N LYS A 341 -14.50 15.04 15.99
CA LYS A 341 -15.98 14.92 15.97
C LYS A 341 -16.47 13.52 15.58
N MET A 342 -15.84 12.86 14.61
CA MET A 342 -16.22 11.51 14.20
C MET A 342 -15.75 10.46 15.20
N ALA A 343 -14.51 10.61 15.69
CA ALA A 343 -13.87 9.70 16.64
C ALA A 343 -14.60 9.70 17.98
N THR A 344 -15.02 10.85 18.51
CA THR A 344 -15.82 10.94 19.73
C THR A 344 -17.11 10.12 19.63
N LYS A 345 -17.84 10.23 18.51
CA LYS A 345 -19.07 9.45 18.29
C LYS A 345 -18.78 7.95 18.23
N ARG A 346 -17.70 7.56 17.54
CA ARG A 346 -17.28 6.16 17.42
C ARG A 346 -16.87 5.59 18.78
N PHE A 347 -16.01 6.30 19.50
CA PHE A 347 -15.48 5.93 20.80
C PHE A 347 -16.60 5.79 21.83
N ALA A 348 -17.48 6.80 21.96
CA ALA A 348 -18.62 6.76 22.87
C ALA A 348 -19.55 5.58 22.58
N LYS A 349 -19.85 5.32 21.29
CA LYS A 349 -20.65 4.16 20.89
C LYS A 349 -19.99 2.85 21.32
N LEU A 350 -18.71 2.66 21.02
CA LEU A 350 -17.98 1.44 21.40
C LEU A 350 -17.90 1.28 22.91
N LYS A 351 -17.69 2.37 23.66
CA LYS A 351 -17.64 2.36 25.13
C LYS A 351 -18.98 1.93 25.72
N ASN A 352 -20.08 2.53 25.26
CA ASN A 352 -21.43 2.22 25.72
C ASN A 352 -21.85 0.77 25.41
N GLU A 353 -21.37 0.23 24.28
CA GLU A 353 -21.64 -1.16 23.88
C GLU A 353 -20.67 -2.18 24.51
N GLY A 354 -19.69 -1.76 25.32
CA GLY A 354 -18.66 -2.65 25.89
C GLY A 354 -17.73 -3.26 24.85
N ARG A 355 -17.53 -2.58 23.72
CA ARG A 355 -16.79 -3.06 22.52
C ARG A 355 -15.46 -2.36 22.28
N LEU A 356 -14.98 -1.57 23.24
CA LEU A 356 -13.63 -1.02 23.16
C LEU A 356 -12.62 -2.16 23.18
N ARG A 357 -11.71 -2.15 22.21
CA ARG A 357 -10.57 -3.07 22.22
C ARG A 357 -9.47 -2.49 23.10
N THR A 358 -8.90 -3.31 23.97
CA THR A 358 -7.93 -2.87 24.99
C THR A 358 -6.58 -3.57 24.89
N LYS A 359 -6.37 -4.39 23.85
CA LYS A 359 -5.13 -5.12 23.61
C LYS A 359 -4.47 -4.62 22.34
N LEU A 360 -3.18 -4.28 22.42
CA LEU A 360 -2.36 -3.93 21.27
C LEU A 360 -2.29 -5.11 20.29
N GLU A 361 -2.47 -4.87 18.99
CA GLU A 361 -2.40 -5.92 17.96
C GLU A 361 -1.15 -5.73 17.08
N THR A 362 -0.12 -6.56 17.31
CA THR A 362 1.17 -6.52 16.58
C THR A 362 1.70 -7.91 16.26
N TRP A 363 2.35 -8.03 15.10
CA TRP A 363 2.79 -9.33 14.57
C TRP A 363 3.81 -10.06 15.44
N ASN A 364 4.58 -9.33 16.26
CA ASN A 364 5.60 -9.89 17.13
C ASN A 364 5.06 -10.32 18.51
N THR A 365 3.84 -9.93 18.90
CA THR A 365 3.29 -10.24 20.23
C THR A 365 2.05 -11.12 20.17
N ASN A 366 1.16 -10.90 19.20
CA ASN A 366 -0.10 -11.64 19.05
C ASN A 366 -0.51 -11.80 17.57
N PRO A 367 0.34 -12.45 16.73
CA PRO A 367 0.08 -12.61 15.29
C PRO A 367 -1.23 -13.34 14.96
N ASP A 368 -1.68 -14.25 15.82
CA ASP A 368 -2.90 -15.05 15.62
C ASP A 368 -4.19 -14.22 15.76
N GLU A 369 -4.12 -13.07 16.43
CA GLU A 369 -5.26 -12.17 16.63
C GLU A 369 -5.39 -11.12 15.51
N ILE A 370 -4.39 -11.02 14.64
CA ILE A 370 -4.39 -10.03 13.55
C ILE A 370 -5.22 -10.53 12.39
N ASP A 371 -6.26 -9.80 12.03
CA ASP A 371 -6.93 -10.00 10.74
C ASP A 371 -6.06 -9.45 9.59
N ILE A 372 -5.77 -10.29 8.59
CA ILE A 372 -5.05 -9.89 7.37
C ILE A 372 -5.91 -8.89 6.58
N ILE A 373 -7.21 -9.15 6.51
CA ILE A 373 -8.20 -8.41 5.73
C ILE A 373 -9.06 -7.62 6.71
N ARG A 374 -8.56 -6.46 7.17
CA ARG A 374 -9.27 -5.53 8.09
C ARG A 374 -10.33 -4.68 7.41
#